data_AF-A0A9Q3HEN4-F1
#
_entry.id   AF-A0A9Q3HEN4-F1
#
_cell.length_a   1.000
_cell.length_b   1.000
_cell.length_c   1.000
_cell.angle_alpha   90.00
_cell.angle_beta   90.00
_cell.angle_gamma   90.00
#
_symmetry.space_group_name_H-M   'P 1'
#
loop_
_entity.id
_entity.type
_entity.pdbx_description
1 polymer ?
#
loop_
_entity_poly.entity_id
_entity_poly.type
_entity_poly.pdbx_seq_one_letter_code
_entity_poly.pdbx_strand_id
1 'polypeptide(L)'
;NYEANIPANKVAFELASELTFTMNGFKSAPNVAKDALLYASRWWFQADKQTVQIQRDASKQCIGGKSIFPNEHFWIDLSKCHGLIQVVWASHTFVHYTDTGQDKESTTLVGMPAQCSRRLAKTMCQKSHGYYKVGKGAGYQIRDGNTISSQFKE
;
A
#
# COMPACT_ATOMS: atom_id res chain seq x y z
N ASN A 1 9.22 4.94 -26.23
CA ASN A 1 10.31 4.08 -25.73
C ASN A 1 11.27 4.91 -24.91
N TYR A 2 11.00 5.05 -23.60
CA TYR A 2 11.94 5.64 -22.64
C TYR A 2 12.23 4.58 -21.58
N GLU A 3 13.01 3.58 -21.96
CA GLU A 3 13.71 2.74 -20.99
C GLU A 3 14.96 3.51 -20.58
N ALA A 4 14.82 4.32 -19.54
CA ALA A 4 15.98 4.91 -18.90
C ALA A 4 16.70 3.79 -18.13
N ASN A 5 17.92 3.47 -18.54
CA ASN A 5 18.87 2.67 -17.78
C ASN A 5 19.10 3.34 -16.42
N ILE A 6 18.43 2.83 -15.38
CA ILE A 6 18.66 3.28 -14.00
C ILE A 6 19.85 2.46 -13.46
N PRO A 7 20.99 3.09 -13.11
CA PRO A 7 22.12 2.39 -12.52
C PRO A 7 21.70 1.74 -11.19
N ALA A 8 21.95 0.43 -11.06
CA ALA A 8 21.53 -0.42 -9.95
C ALA A 8 22.07 0.01 -8.56
N ASN A 9 22.97 0.98 -8.50
CA ASN A 9 23.81 1.26 -7.35
C ASN A 9 23.57 2.63 -6.68
N LYS A 10 22.51 3.37 -7.03
CA LYS A 10 22.32 4.69 -6.40
C LYS A 10 20.88 5.13 -6.23
N VAL A 11 20.03 4.28 -5.67
CA VAL A 11 18.83 4.84 -5.05
C VAL A 11 18.38 4.13 -3.79
N ALA A 12 18.77 4.70 -2.64
CA ALA A 12 18.02 4.53 -1.41
C ALA A 12 16.68 5.26 -1.60
N PHE A 13 15.66 4.52 -2.05
CA PHE A 13 14.30 5.03 -2.13
C PHE A 13 13.55 4.61 -0.86
N GLU A 14 13.41 5.54 0.08
CA GLU A 14 12.32 5.46 1.04
C GLU A 14 11.03 5.78 0.31
N LEU A 15 10.28 4.72 0.00
CA LEU A 15 8.98 4.83 -0.63
C LEU A 15 7.99 5.30 0.43
N ALA A 16 7.54 6.55 0.31
CA ALA A 16 6.21 6.92 0.78
C ALA A 16 5.20 6.18 -0.10
N SER A 17 4.96 4.91 0.23
CA SER A 17 3.78 4.21 -0.26
C SER A 17 2.56 5.03 0.11
N GLU A 18 1.54 5.05 -0.75
CA GLU A 18 0.19 5.46 -0.36
C GLU A 18 -0.26 4.53 0.77
N LEU A 19 0.11 4.88 2.01
CA LEU A 19 -0.20 4.13 3.21
C LEU A 19 -1.63 4.49 3.60
N THR A 20 -2.53 4.15 2.69
CA THR A 20 -3.96 4.19 2.90
C THR A 20 -4.32 2.91 3.62
N PHE A 21 -5.16 3.01 4.63
CA PHE A 21 -5.78 1.84 5.24
C PHE A 21 -7.28 2.06 5.19
N THR A 22 -8.02 1.00 4.91
CA THR A 22 -9.48 1.05 4.98
C THR A 22 -9.93 0.11 6.08
N MET A 23 -10.73 0.65 7.00
CA MET A 23 -11.47 -0.13 8.01
C MET A 23 -12.89 -0.39 7.50
N ASN A 24 -13.65 -1.22 8.22
CA ASN A 24 -15.02 -1.60 7.88
C ASN A 24 -15.10 -2.55 6.67
N GLY A 25 -14.38 -3.67 6.74
CA GLY A 25 -14.52 -4.79 5.80
C GLY A 25 -13.83 -4.63 4.45
N PHE A 26 -12.90 -3.67 4.32
CA PHE A 26 -12.00 -3.41 3.17
C PHE A 26 -12.48 -4.04 1.85
N LYS A 27 -13.24 -3.29 1.05
CA LYS A 27 -13.78 -3.75 -0.23
C LYS A 27 -13.16 -2.98 -1.39
N SER A 28 -12.86 -3.67 -2.48
CA SER A 28 -12.49 -3.01 -3.75
C SER A 28 -13.22 -3.65 -4.92
N ALA A 29 -13.49 -2.88 -5.97
CA ALA A 29 -13.97 -3.44 -7.24
C ALA A 29 -12.82 -4.15 -7.99
N PRO A 30 -13.12 -5.10 -8.89
CA PRO A 30 -12.15 -5.66 -9.85
C PRO A 30 -11.40 -4.57 -10.60
N ASN A 31 -10.07 -4.56 -10.46
CA ASN A 31 -9.22 -3.59 -11.16
C ASN A 31 -7.80 -4.11 -11.39
N VAL A 32 -7.06 -3.36 -12.20
CA VAL A 32 -5.60 -3.41 -12.32
C VAL A 32 -5.03 -2.06 -11.91
N ALA A 33 -3.88 -2.05 -11.26
CA ALA A 33 -3.20 -0.83 -10.82
C ALA A 33 -2.49 -0.17 -12.01
N LYS A 34 -3.22 0.63 -12.78
CA LYS A 34 -2.74 1.24 -14.04
C LYS A 34 -1.49 2.10 -13.89
N ASP A 35 -1.34 2.77 -12.75
CA ASP A 35 -0.20 3.64 -12.48
C ASP A 35 0.90 2.93 -11.67
N ALA A 36 0.78 1.63 -11.37
CA ALA A 36 1.85 0.90 -10.70
C ALA A 36 3.06 0.71 -11.63
N LEU A 37 4.26 0.78 -11.04
CA LEU A 37 5.52 0.60 -11.77
C LEU A 37 5.67 -0.84 -12.26
N LEU A 38 5.73 -1.81 -11.33
CA LEU A 38 5.92 -3.24 -11.60
C LEU A 38 5.10 -4.10 -10.64
N TYR A 39 5.43 -4.05 -9.35
CA TYR A 39 4.75 -4.82 -8.31
C TYR A 39 4.00 -3.90 -7.35
N ALA A 40 2.92 -4.43 -6.78
CA ALA A 40 2.37 -3.91 -5.54
C ALA A 40 2.48 -4.99 -4.46
N SER A 41 2.56 -4.54 -3.22
CA SER A 41 2.31 -5.39 -2.07
C SER A 41 1.02 -4.93 -1.40
N ARG A 42 0.32 -5.85 -0.76
CA ARG A 42 -0.75 -5.49 0.18
C ARG A 42 -0.59 -6.31 1.42
N TRP A 43 -0.73 -5.63 2.54
CA TRP A 43 -0.83 -6.26 3.84
C TRP A 43 -2.28 -6.35 4.27
N TRP A 44 -2.64 -7.47 4.88
CA TRP A 44 -3.91 -7.62 5.56
C TRP A 44 -3.68 -8.13 6.97
N PHE A 45 -4.46 -7.60 7.90
CA PHE A 45 -4.53 -8.11 9.26
C PHE A 45 -5.90 -7.78 9.83
N GLN A 46 -6.29 -8.55 10.82
CA GLN A 46 -7.48 -8.25 11.60
C GLN A 46 -7.04 -7.42 12.79
N ALA A 47 -7.80 -6.38 13.12
CA ALA A 47 -7.47 -5.46 14.19
C ALA A 47 -8.66 -5.24 15.11
N ASP A 48 -8.37 -5.03 16.39
CA ASP A 48 -9.36 -4.49 17.32
C ASP A 48 -9.76 -3.08 16.88
N LYS A 49 -11.06 -2.82 16.78
CA LYS A 49 -11.62 -1.56 16.24
C LYS A 49 -11.26 -0.33 17.08
N GLN A 50 -11.02 -0.50 18.38
CA GLN A 50 -10.78 0.61 19.30
C GLN A 50 -9.27 0.91 19.44
N THR A 51 -8.47 -0.15 19.51
CA THR A 51 -7.04 -0.06 19.84
C THR A 51 -6.13 -0.21 18.62
N VAL A 52 -6.66 -0.69 17.49
CA VAL A 52 -5.91 -0.98 16.26
C VAL A 52 -4.82 -2.06 16.48
N GLN A 53 -4.85 -2.76 17.62
CA GLN A 53 -3.95 -3.87 17.88
C GLN A 53 -4.31 -5.05 16.98
N ILE A 54 -3.28 -5.73 16.45
CA ILE A 54 -3.46 -6.93 15.63
C ILE A 54 -4.17 -8.00 16.46
N GLN A 55 -5.33 -8.43 15.97
CA GLN A 55 -6.09 -9.52 16.56
C GLN A 55 -5.42 -10.86 16.22
N ARG A 56 -5.05 -11.60 17.27
CA ARG A 56 -4.45 -12.94 17.16
C ARG A 56 -5.37 -14.05 17.66
N ASP A 57 -6.43 -13.71 18.37
CA ASP A 57 -7.43 -14.65 18.87
C ASP A 57 -8.35 -15.11 17.73
N ALA A 58 -8.31 -16.40 17.40
CA ALA A 58 -9.12 -17.00 16.36
C ALA A 58 -10.63 -16.85 16.61
N SER A 59 -11.07 -16.81 17.88
CA SER A 59 -12.50 -16.65 18.22
C SER A 59 -13.06 -15.29 17.82
N LYS A 60 -12.19 -14.29 17.69
CA LYS A 60 -12.55 -12.89 17.35
C LYS A 60 -12.41 -12.57 15.87
N GLN A 61 -12.20 -13.57 15.02
CA GLN A 61 -11.96 -13.34 13.60
C GLN A 61 -13.18 -12.81 12.84
N CYS A 62 -12.94 -11.83 11.96
CA CYS A 62 -13.87 -11.41 10.91
C CYS A 62 -14.20 -12.58 9.97
N ILE A 63 -15.38 -12.54 9.37
CA ILE A 63 -15.86 -13.57 8.44
C ILE A 63 -15.78 -13.02 7.01
N GLY A 64 -15.41 -13.85 6.04
CA GLY A 64 -15.30 -13.44 4.63
C GLY A 64 -14.07 -12.60 4.34
N GLY A 65 -14.19 -11.63 3.42
CA GLY A 65 -13.07 -10.80 2.98
C GLY A 65 -12.07 -11.60 2.15
N LYS A 66 -12.44 -11.98 0.92
CA LYS A 66 -11.52 -12.72 0.04
C LYS A 66 -10.70 -11.76 -0.80
N SER A 67 -9.39 -11.94 -0.87
CA SER A 67 -8.57 -11.34 -1.92
C SER A 67 -8.59 -12.26 -3.14
N ILE A 68 -9.19 -11.81 -4.23
CA ILE A 68 -9.50 -12.65 -5.39
C ILE A 68 -8.69 -12.19 -6.59
N PHE A 69 -8.10 -13.17 -7.29
CA PHE A 69 -7.38 -13.01 -8.56
C PHE A 69 -8.13 -13.83 -9.62
N PRO A 70 -9.21 -13.27 -10.21
CA PRO A 70 -10.20 -14.05 -10.94
C PRO A 70 -9.63 -14.75 -12.17
N ASN A 71 -8.74 -14.09 -12.91
CA ASN A 71 -8.14 -14.66 -14.12
C ASN A 71 -7.13 -15.77 -13.80
N GLU A 72 -6.57 -15.73 -12.60
CA GLU A 72 -5.54 -16.66 -12.14
C GLU A 72 -6.16 -17.83 -11.35
N HIS A 73 -7.50 -17.85 -11.25
CA HIS A 73 -8.28 -18.91 -10.63
C HIS A 73 -7.91 -19.21 -9.17
N PHE A 74 -7.45 -18.22 -8.42
CA PHE A 74 -7.18 -18.37 -6.99
C PHE A 74 -7.70 -17.20 -6.15
N TRP A 75 -7.88 -17.48 -4.87
CA TRP A 75 -8.21 -16.47 -3.87
C TRP A 75 -7.56 -16.79 -2.53
N ILE A 76 -7.41 -15.75 -1.72
CA ILE A 76 -6.93 -15.83 -0.35
C ILE A 76 -8.11 -15.53 0.56
N ASP A 77 -8.44 -16.48 1.43
CA ASP A 77 -9.51 -16.35 2.41
C ASP A 77 -8.99 -15.66 3.68
N LEU A 78 -9.18 -14.35 3.78
CA LEU A 78 -8.61 -13.54 4.87
C LEU A 78 -9.23 -13.86 6.24
N SER A 79 -10.39 -14.52 6.27
CA SER A 79 -10.99 -15.01 7.52
C SER A 79 -10.17 -16.11 8.18
N LYS A 80 -9.39 -16.86 7.39
CA LYS A 80 -8.53 -17.96 7.88
C LYS A 80 -7.12 -17.51 8.25
N CYS A 81 -6.88 -16.21 8.20
CA CYS A 81 -5.56 -15.64 8.32
C CYS A 81 -5.31 -15.14 9.74
N HIS A 82 -4.24 -15.66 10.37
CA HIS A 82 -3.84 -15.30 11.72
C HIS A 82 -2.70 -14.28 11.66
N GLY A 83 -2.89 -13.11 12.26
CA GLY A 83 -1.88 -12.07 12.29
C GLY A 83 -1.78 -11.28 10.99
N LEU A 84 -0.55 -11.03 10.53
CA LEU A 84 -0.25 -10.21 9.37
C LEU A 84 0.04 -11.07 8.14
N ILE A 85 -0.65 -10.78 7.04
CA ILE A 85 -0.40 -11.39 5.73
C ILE A 85 0.14 -10.34 4.78
N GLN A 86 1.14 -10.71 4.00
CA GLN A 86 1.63 -9.94 2.87
C GLN A 86 1.44 -10.73 1.58
N VAL A 87 0.93 -10.08 0.55
CA VAL A 87 0.94 -10.61 -0.83
C VAL A 87 1.64 -9.60 -1.71
N VAL A 88 2.49 -10.09 -2.59
CA VAL A 88 3.19 -9.29 -3.61
C VAL A 88 2.81 -9.83 -4.97
N TRP A 89 2.38 -8.96 -5.88
CA TRP A 89 1.97 -9.36 -7.22
C TRP A 89 2.20 -8.26 -8.25
N ALA A 90 2.24 -8.64 -9.53
CA ALA A 90 2.29 -7.71 -10.64
C ALA A 90 0.91 -7.05 -10.82
N SER A 91 0.63 -6.02 -10.03
CA SER A 91 -0.70 -5.39 -9.93
C SER A 91 -1.17 -4.68 -11.19
N HIS A 92 -0.27 -4.37 -12.10
CA HIS A 92 -0.56 -3.83 -13.42
C HIS A 92 -0.97 -4.91 -14.44
N THR A 93 -0.69 -6.19 -14.14
CA THR A 93 -0.97 -7.34 -15.01
C THR A 93 -2.19 -8.11 -14.52
N PHE A 94 -2.25 -8.40 -13.22
CA PHE A 94 -3.27 -9.28 -12.66
C PHE A 94 -4.47 -8.49 -12.16
N VAL A 95 -5.65 -8.82 -12.71
CA VAL A 95 -6.93 -8.33 -12.19
C VAL A 95 -7.06 -8.82 -10.76
N HIS A 96 -7.42 -7.94 -9.85
CA HIS A 96 -7.57 -8.29 -8.44
C HIS A 96 -8.66 -7.46 -7.77
N TYR A 97 -9.26 -8.02 -6.72
CA TYR A 97 -10.17 -7.30 -5.84
C TYR A 97 -10.27 -7.93 -4.46
N THR A 98 -10.82 -7.17 -3.51
CA THR A 98 -11.22 -7.71 -2.20
C THR A 98 -12.73 -7.69 -2.10
N ASP A 99 -13.33 -8.87 -1.92
CA ASP A 99 -14.76 -9.01 -1.66
C ASP A 99 -15.11 -8.57 -0.23
N THR A 100 -16.39 -8.31 -0.01
CA THR A 100 -16.91 -7.78 1.25
C THR A 100 -16.60 -8.73 2.41
N GLY A 101 -15.90 -8.23 3.42
CA GLY A 101 -15.80 -8.87 4.73
C GLY A 101 -16.95 -8.47 5.65
N GLN A 102 -17.29 -9.34 6.59
CA GLN A 102 -18.14 -9.02 7.74
C GLN A 102 -17.26 -8.85 8.96
N ASP A 103 -17.21 -7.61 9.44
CA ASP A 103 -16.59 -7.28 10.72
C ASP A 103 -17.32 -7.98 11.88
N LYS A 104 -16.57 -8.36 12.91
CA LYS A 104 -17.17 -8.71 14.20
C LYS A 104 -17.35 -7.45 15.06
N GLU A 105 -18.09 -7.59 16.15
CA GLU A 105 -18.46 -6.48 17.03
C GLU A 105 -17.24 -5.62 17.43
N SER A 106 -16.13 -6.25 17.82
CA SER A 106 -14.89 -5.57 18.22
C SER A 106 -13.73 -5.67 17.21
N THR A 107 -13.86 -6.42 16.12
CA THR A 107 -12.75 -6.71 15.19
C THR A 107 -13.09 -6.29 13.77
N THR A 108 -12.13 -5.69 13.07
CA THR A 108 -12.26 -5.24 11.67
C THR A 108 -11.13 -5.80 10.82
N LEU A 109 -11.40 -6.02 9.53
CA LEU A 109 -10.37 -6.35 8.55
C LEU A 109 -9.71 -5.07 8.03
N VAL A 110 -8.39 -4.99 8.18
CA VAL A 110 -7.58 -3.87 7.68
C VAL A 110 -6.80 -4.33 6.45
N GLY A 111 -6.86 -3.55 5.38
CA GLY A 111 -6.01 -3.70 4.20
C GLY A 111 -5.11 -2.48 4.02
N MET A 112 -3.82 -2.71 3.80
CA MET A 112 -2.81 -1.69 3.57
C MET A 112 -2.11 -1.97 2.23
N PRO A 113 -2.56 -1.36 1.12
CA PRO A 113 -1.81 -1.43 -0.13
C PRO A 113 -0.52 -0.61 -0.04
N ALA A 114 0.51 -1.09 -0.71
CA ALA A 114 1.73 -0.35 -1.01
C ALA A 114 2.13 -0.60 -2.45
N GLN A 115 2.37 0.49 -3.18
CA GLN A 115 2.81 0.46 -4.56
C GLN A 115 3.68 1.68 -4.85
N CYS A 116 4.62 1.53 -5.77
CA CYS A 116 5.32 2.65 -6.37
C CYS A 116 4.58 3.04 -7.65
N SER A 117 4.11 4.29 -7.73
CA SER A 117 3.45 4.79 -8.94
C SER A 117 4.47 5.25 -9.99
N ARG A 118 4.15 5.09 -11.28
CA ARG A 118 5.00 5.56 -12.40
C ARG A 118 5.16 7.06 -12.35
N ARG A 119 4.11 7.79 -11.95
CA ARG A 119 4.16 9.23 -11.71
C ARG A 119 5.16 9.59 -10.62
N LEU A 120 5.12 8.91 -9.47
CA LEU A 120 6.08 9.14 -8.39
C LEU A 120 7.51 8.87 -8.86
N ALA A 121 7.74 7.73 -9.51
CA ALA A 121 9.05 7.37 -10.07
C ALA A 121 9.56 8.42 -11.06
N LYS A 122 8.68 8.91 -11.96
CA LYS A 122 8.99 9.96 -12.93
C LYS A 122 9.32 11.28 -12.25
N THR A 123 8.51 11.73 -11.28
CA THR A 123 8.74 12.95 -10.52
C THR A 123 10.07 12.88 -9.77
N MET A 124 10.39 11.74 -9.15
CA MET A 124 11.66 11.53 -8.47
C MET A 124 12.85 11.57 -9.44
N CYS A 125 12.71 10.94 -10.60
CA CYS A 125 13.71 11.03 -11.68
C CYS A 125 13.90 12.49 -12.14
N GLN A 126 12.81 13.21 -12.42
CA GLN A 126 12.86 14.62 -12.81
C GLN A 126 13.49 15.50 -11.71
N LYS A 127 13.20 15.25 -10.44
CA LYS A 127 13.87 15.93 -9.32
C LYS A 127 15.38 15.67 -9.30
N SER A 128 15.79 14.42 -9.45
CA SER A 128 17.22 14.05 -9.45
C SER A 128 18.03 14.68 -10.59
N HIS A 129 17.37 15.00 -11.70
CA HIS A 129 17.97 15.67 -12.86
C HIS A 129 17.76 17.20 -12.85
N GLY A 130 17.33 17.78 -11.73
CA GLY A 130 17.21 19.24 -11.57
C GLY A 130 16.06 19.89 -12.36
N TYR A 131 15.07 19.12 -12.84
CA TYR A 131 13.94 19.67 -13.59
C TYR A 131 13.02 20.56 -12.74
N TYR A 132 13.00 20.37 -11.42
CA TYR A 132 12.21 21.20 -10.50
C TYR A 132 13.10 22.20 -9.76
N LYS A 133 12.79 23.49 -9.89
CA LYS A 133 13.33 24.53 -9.00
C LYS A 133 12.50 24.54 -7.72
N VAL A 134 13.10 24.21 -6.58
CA VAL A 134 12.42 24.30 -5.27
C VAL A 134 12.24 25.79 -4.96
N GLY A 135 11.03 26.31 -5.12
CA GLY A 135 10.69 27.66 -4.67
C GLY A 135 10.76 27.75 -3.16
N LYS A 136 11.39 28.79 -2.61
CA LYS A 136 11.24 29.14 -1.19
C LYS A 136 9.74 29.39 -0.93
N GLY A 137 9.13 28.63 -0.01
CA GLY A 137 7.73 28.81 0.41
C GLY A 137 6.70 27.82 -0.14
N ALA A 138 7.07 26.79 -0.91
CA ALA A 138 6.12 25.77 -1.31
C ALA A 138 5.86 24.79 -0.15
N GLY A 139 4.67 24.85 0.44
CA GLY A 139 4.23 24.08 1.61
C GLY A 139 4.07 22.56 1.39
N TYR A 140 5.10 21.87 0.92
CA TYR A 140 5.16 20.42 0.92
C TYR A 140 6.45 19.95 1.61
N GLN A 141 6.34 18.92 2.44
CA GLN A 141 7.47 18.26 3.11
C GLN A 141 7.46 16.78 2.72
N ILE A 142 8.60 16.26 2.29
CA ILE A 142 8.86 14.81 2.25
C ILE A 142 9.60 14.51 3.54
N ARG A 143 9.03 13.65 4.39
CA ARG A 143 9.65 13.23 5.64
C ARG A 143 10.16 11.81 5.50
N ASP A 144 11.42 11.61 5.86
CA ASP A 144 12.00 10.32 6.22
C ASP A 144 11.53 10.01 7.66
N GLY A 145 10.99 8.81 7.87
CA GLY A 145 10.44 8.36 9.17
C GLY A 145 11.49 8.14 10.26
N ASN A 146 12.77 8.08 9.89
CA ASN A 146 13.91 7.97 10.80
C ASN A 146 14.57 9.33 11.09
N THR A 147 14.21 10.37 10.35
CA THR A 147 14.79 11.70 10.53
C THR A 147 13.72 12.68 11.02
N ILE A 148 13.71 12.96 12.33
CA ILE A 148 13.05 14.16 12.86
C ILE A 148 13.86 15.38 12.37
N SER A 149 13.70 15.77 11.11
CA SER A 149 14.30 16.99 10.61
C SER A 149 13.41 18.16 11.02
N SER A 150 13.77 18.76 12.15
CA SER A 150 13.60 20.17 12.54
C SER A 150 12.53 20.97 11.80
N GLN A 151 11.54 21.42 12.57
CA GLN A 151 10.71 22.58 12.21
C GLN A 151 11.62 23.74 11.79
N PHE A 152 11.42 24.27 10.58
CA PHE A 152 11.88 25.62 10.29
C PHE A 152 10.91 26.58 10.97
N LYS A 153 11.35 27.17 12.09
CA LYS A 153 10.80 28.45 12.53
C LYS A 153 11.37 29.55 11.64
N GLU A 154 10.54 30.57 11.42
CA GLU A 154 10.79 31.77 10.61
C GLU A 154 12.15 32.44 10.89
#